data_AF-A0A6I4UAK0-F1
#
_entry.id   AF-A0A6I4UAK0-F1
#
_cell.length_a   1.000
_cell.length_b   1.000
_cell.length_c   1.000
_cell.angle_alpha   90.00
_cell.angle_beta   90.00
_cell.angle_gamma   90.00
#
_symmetry.space_group_name_H-M   'P 1'
#
loop_
_entity.id
_entity.type
_entity.pdbx_description
1 polymer ?
#
loop_
_entity_poly.entity_id
_entity_poly.type
_entity_poly.pdbx_seq_one_letter_code
_entity_poly.pdbx_strand_id
1 'polypeptide(L)'
;MNRILIALSASFALGGCLLSPGTFSSELHLYSDERFSFAYDGEIEMLALSQLAQMNRASEERFEAECYDEDYEVRECSETEIAAQRAEWEETAGERAAERVREAEMLRQFVGSIDPSDPQAAQEIATRLERQRGWEKVEYRGDGLFDVSFVTAGTLTHDFVFPTVEGMPGANAFVSINLRDGGEVRVDAPAFAAGKEEPSWGTASFAALAAMAQAEESGEAPRIVVPQGTFTIVTDGRILANNTDEGPKPHARGQSLRWNVGPSKQQPPTALVAFD
;
A
#
# COMPACT_ATOMS: atom_id res chain seq x y z
N MET A 1 -20.67 27.84 30.88
CA MET A 1 -21.29 26.59 30.39
C MET A 1 -21.12 26.59 28.88
N ASN A 2 -20.31 25.79 28.20
CA ASN A 2 -19.44 24.67 28.55
C ASN A 2 -18.16 24.83 27.70
N ARG A 3 -16.98 24.86 28.33
CA ARG A 3 -15.71 24.67 27.63
C ARG A 3 -15.38 23.18 27.72
N ILE A 4 -15.68 22.43 26.68
CA ILE A 4 -15.23 21.03 26.58
C ILE A 4 -13.91 21.05 25.83
N LEU A 5 -12.85 20.78 26.58
CA LEU A 5 -11.54 20.38 26.09
C LEU A 5 -11.68 19.07 25.32
N ILE A 6 -11.24 19.03 24.06
CA ILE A 6 -10.84 17.79 23.40
C ILE A 6 -9.39 17.98 22.96
N ALA A 7 -8.49 17.66 23.89
CA ALA A 7 -7.07 17.42 23.63
C ALA A 7 -6.83 15.94 23.90
N LEU A 8 -6.92 15.12 22.85
CA LEU A 8 -6.61 13.69 22.73
C LEU A 8 -6.89 13.40 21.24
N SER A 9 -5.96 13.01 20.37
CA SER A 9 -5.01 11.91 20.50
C SER A 9 -4.06 11.91 19.29
N ALA A 10 -2.83 12.41 19.45
CA ALA A 10 -1.79 12.36 18.42
C ALA A 10 -0.73 11.31 18.75
N SER A 11 -1.13 10.04 18.92
CA SER A 11 -0.17 8.97 19.29
C SER A 11 -0.46 7.59 18.67
N PHE A 12 -1.16 7.52 17.54
CA PHE A 12 -1.41 6.26 16.82
C PHE A 12 -0.72 6.14 15.45
N ALA A 13 0.29 6.99 15.16
CA ALA A 13 1.08 6.91 13.93
C ALA A 13 2.10 5.75 13.92
N LEU A 14 1.69 4.55 14.33
CA LEU A 14 2.54 3.37 14.32
C LEU A 14 1.97 2.34 13.34
N GLY A 15 2.45 2.42 12.09
CA GLY A 15 2.34 1.35 11.10
C GLY A 15 1.51 1.68 9.87
N GLY A 16 1.75 2.80 9.20
CA GLY A 16 1.27 2.95 7.82
C GLY A 16 2.03 1.99 6.89
N CYS A 17 1.31 1.22 6.07
CA CYS A 17 1.92 0.46 4.98
C CYS A 17 2.64 1.43 4.03
N LEU A 18 3.97 1.45 4.06
CA LEU A 18 4.75 2.39 3.26
C LEU A 18 4.71 2.06 1.76
N LEU A 19 4.56 0.78 1.43
CA LEU A 19 4.54 0.26 0.07
C LEU A 19 3.20 -0.44 -0.20
N SER A 20 2.62 -0.18 -1.36
CA SER A 20 1.40 -0.86 -1.83
C SER A 20 1.65 -1.55 -3.18
N PRO A 21 1.25 -2.81 -3.37
CA PRO A 21 1.26 -3.42 -4.69
C PRO A 21 0.14 -2.83 -5.56
N GLY A 22 0.43 -2.58 -6.84
CA GLY A 22 -0.57 -2.16 -7.83
C GLY A 22 -1.04 -3.29 -8.71
N THR A 23 -0.94 -3.12 -10.03
CA THR A 23 -1.15 -4.21 -10.98
C THR A 23 0.05 -5.15 -10.99
N PHE A 24 -0.13 -6.45 -10.74
CA PHE A 24 1.01 -7.37 -10.68
C PHE A 24 0.73 -8.83 -11.09
N SER A 25 1.80 -9.55 -11.35
CA SER A 25 1.87 -11.01 -11.37
C SER A 25 3.03 -11.47 -10.50
N SER A 26 2.76 -12.37 -9.56
CA SER A 26 3.78 -12.92 -8.67
C SER A 26 3.69 -14.43 -8.58
N GLU A 27 4.85 -15.08 -8.63
CA GLU A 27 4.98 -16.54 -8.62
C GLU A 27 6.09 -16.98 -7.66
N LEU A 28 5.76 -17.92 -6.78
CA LEU A 28 6.67 -18.54 -5.84
C LEU A 28 6.77 -20.04 -6.15
N HIS A 29 7.96 -20.53 -6.45
CA HIS A 29 8.24 -21.96 -6.53
C HIS A 29 8.88 -22.41 -5.23
N LEU A 30 8.33 -23.44 -4.60
CA LEU A 30 8.87 -24.10 -3.43
C LEU A 30 9.17 -25.55 -3.79
N TYR A 31 10.44 -25.95 -3.69
CA TYR A 31 10.88 -27.29 -4.03
C TYR A 31 11.09 -28.13 -2.76
N SER A 32 10.80 -29.42 -2.84
CA SER A 32 10.98 -30.42 -1.78
C SER A 32 12.42 -30.55 -1.28
N ASP A 33 13.41 -30.08 -2.06
CA ASP A 33 14.82 -30.02 -1.68
C ASP A 33 15.24 -28.66 -1.10
N GLU A 34 14.29 -27.95 -0.48
CA GLU A 34 14.46 -26.64 0.18
C GLU A 34 14.84 -25.49 -0.77
N ARG A 35 14.92 -25.74 -2.08
CA ARG A 35 15.13 -24.65 -3.05
C ARG A 35 13.86 -23.83 -3.18
N PHE A 36 14.03 -22.57 -3.57
CA PHE A 36 12.93 -21.71 -3.96
C PHE A 36 13.31 -20.80 -5.12
N SER A 37 12.30 -20.30 -5.83
CA SER A 37 12.43 -19.13 -6.68
C SER A 37 11.20 -18.25 -6.53
N PHE A 38 11.40 -16.95 -6.36
CA PHE A 38 10.32 -15.97 -6.26
C PHE A 38 10.46 -14.95 -7.38
N ALA A 39 9.34 -14.63 -8.02
CA ALA A 39 9.23 -13.58 -9.02
C ALA A 39 8.07 -12.64 -8.67
N TYR A 40 8.27 -11.34 -8.88
CA TYR A 40 7.25 -10.30 -8.84
C TYR A 40 7.47 -9.38 -10.03
N ASP A 41 6.45 -9.27 -10.89
CA ASP A 41 6.45 -8.36 -12.03
C ASP A 41 5.20 -7.49 -11.94
N GLY A 42 5.38 -6.17 -11.88
CA GLY A 42 4.28 -5.23 -11.79
C GLY A 42 4.58 -3.99 -10.97
N GLU A 43 3.52 -3.35 -10.50
CA GLU A 43 3.58 -2.03 -9.91
C GLU A 43 3.83 -2.08 -8.39
N ILE A 44 4.65 -1.16 -7.90
CA ILE A 44 4.80 -0.83 -6.48
C ILE A 44 4.61 0.67 -6.32
N GLU A 45 3.64 1.06 -5.49
CA GLU A 45 3.42 2.45 -5.10
C GLU A 45 4.09 2.73 -3.76
N MET A 46 4.84 3.82 -3.69
CA MET A 46 5.32 4.40 -2.44
C MET A 46 4.32 5.48 -1.99
N LEU A 47 3.49 5.14 -1.00
CA LEU A 47 2.36 5.99 -0.60
C LEU A 47 2.79 7.40 -0.19
N ALA A 48 3.89 7.52 0.55
CA ALA A 48 4.38 8.82 1.00
C ALA A 48 4.79 9.74 -0.17
N LEU A 49 5.39 9.19 -1.23
CA LEU A 49 5.74 9.96 -2.44
C LEU A 49 4.52 10.33 -3.25
N SER A 50 3.57 9.39 -3.38
CA SER A 50 2.29 9.63 -4.05
C SER A 50 1.53 10.77 -3.37
N GLN A 51 1.42 10.73 -2.05
CA GLN A 51 0.76 11.78 -1.27
C GLN A 51 1.48 13.13 -1.38
N LEU A 52 2.81 13.16 -1.27
CA LEU A 52 3.60 14.40 -1.46
C LEU A 52 3.40 14.99 -2.86
N ALA A 53 3.34 14.16 -3.90
CA ALA A 53 3.07 14.60 -5.27
C ALA A 53 1.64 15.15 -5.43
N GLN A 54 0.66 14.50 -4.81
CA GLN A 54 -0.74 14.95 -4.79
C GLN A 54 -0.89 16.29 -4.06
N MET A 55 -0.27 16.46 -2.89
CA MET A 55 -0.28 17.72 -2.14
C MET A 55 0.32 18.88 -2.93
N ASN A 56 1.39 18.63 -3.70
CA ASN A 56 1.99 19.65 -4.55
C ASN A 56 1.02 20.11 -5.64
N ARG A 57 0.22 19.20 -6.22
CA ARG A 57 -0.85 19.52 -7.17
C ARG A 57 -2.05 20.22 -6.50
N ALA A 58 -2.48 19.73 -5.33
CA ALA A 58 -3.58 20.28 -4.56
C ALA A 58 -3.31 21.71 -4.03
N SER A 59 -2.06 22.16 -4.01
CA SER A 59 -1.74 23.57 -3.72
C SER A 59 -2.40 24.59 -4.68
N GLU A 60 -2.99 24.12 -5.78
CA GLU A 60 -3.82 24.89 -6.72
C GLU A 60 -5.34 24.90 -6.40
N GLU A 61 -5.75 24.40 -5.23
CA GLU A 61 -7.14 24.33 -4.75
C GLU A 61 -7.94 25.61 -5.05
N ARG A 62 -9.11 25.43 -5.67
CA ARG A 62 -10.08 26.49 -5.94
C ARG A 62 -11.27 26.31 -5.01
N PHE A 63 -11.89 27.43 -4.66
CA PHE A 63 -13.14 27.39 -3.90
C PHE A 63 -14.22 26.69 -4.72
N GLU A 64 -14.77 25.62 -4.17
CA GLU A 64 -16.00 25.00 -4.65
C GLU A 64 -16.99 24.96 -3.48
N ALA A 65 -18.20 25.45 -3.71
CA ALA A 65 -19.24 25.46 -2.70
C ALA A 65 -20.11 24.21 -2.85
N GLU A 66 -20.22 23.43 -1.79
CA GLU A 66 -21.08 22.25 -1.74
C GLU A 66 -22.20 22.47 -0.73
N CYS A 67 -23.43 22.18 -1.14
CA CYS A 67 -24.60 22.24 -0.27
C CYS A 67 -25.38 20.95 -0.36
N TYR A 68 -25.85 20.49 0.78
CA TYR A 68 -26.58 19.23 0.91
C TYR A 68 -28.05 19.50 1.23
N ASP A 69 -28.95 18.63 0.77
CA ASP A 69 -30.35 18.62 1.18
C ASP A 69 -30.58 17.79 2.45
N GLU A 70 -31.85 17.57 2.82
CA GLU A 70 -32.22 16.82 4.03
C GLU A 70 -31.89 15.32 3.94
N ASP A 71 -31.70 14.80 2.72
CA ASP A 71 -31.32 13.43 2.43
C ASP A 71 -29.79 13.28 2.20
N TYR A 72 -29.02 14.34 2.44
CA TYR A 72 -27.56 14.44 2.20
C TYR A 72 -27.18 14.30 0.72
N GLU A 73 -28.08 14.64 -0.21
CA GLU A 73 -27.75 14.73 -1.62
C GLU A 73 -27.22 16.14 -1.98
N VAL A 74 -26.25 16.19 -2.91
CA VAL A 74 -25.66 17.45 -3.37
C VAL A 74 -26.72 18.27 -4.13
N ARG A 75 -26.94 19.50 -3.69
CA ARG A 75 -27.85 20.48 -4.29
C ARG A 75 -27.13 21.78 -4.61
N GLU A 76 -27.78 22.62 -5.42
CA GLU A 76 -27.30 23.97 -5.66
C GLU A 76 -27.32 24.82 -4.38
N CYS A 77 -26.21 25.49 -4.11
CA CYS A 77 -26.08 26.45 -3.03
C CYS A 77 -26.78 27.77 -3.35
N SER A 78 -27.41 28.37 -2.35
CA SER A 78 -27.84 29.76 -2.43
C SER A 78 -26.65 30.72 -2.39
N GLU A 79 -26.79 31.92 -2.96
CA GLU A 79 -25.71 32.94 -2.95
C GLU A 79 -25.21 33.27 -1.53
N THR A 80 -26.10 33.23 -0.54
CA THR A 80 -25.75 33.46 0.87
C THR A 80 -24.93 32.32 1.47
N GLU A 81 -25.23 31.07 1.10
CA GLU A 81 -24.46 29.89 1.54
C GLU A 81 -23.06 29.90 0.90
N ILE A 82 -22.99 30.20 -0.40
CA ILE A 82 -21.72 30.35 -1.14
C ILE A 82 -20.85 31.43 -0.50
N ALA A 83 -21.43 32.60 -0.15
CA ALA A 83 -20.70 33.69 0.47
C ALA A 83 -20.18 33.33 1.87
N ALA A 84 -20.98 32.62 2.67
CA ALA A 84 -20.57 32.15 3.99
C ALA A 84 -19.43 31.12 3.92
N GLN A 85 -19.57 30.10 3.06
CA GLN A 85 -18.53 29.09 2.83
C GLN A 85 -17.25 29.71 2.30
N ARG A 86 -17.35 30.71 1.41
CA ARG A 86 -16.16 31.41 0.89
C ARG A 86 -15.44 32.20 1.98
N ALA A 87 -16.19 32.88 2.84
CA ALA A 87 -15.61 33.63 3.96
C ALA A 87 -14.87 32.69 4.93
N GLU A 88 -15.46 31.53 5.24
CA GLU A 88 -14.84 30.50 6.07
C GLU A 88 -13.60 29.88 5.39
N TRP A 89 -13.66 29.62 4.09
CA TRP A 89 -12.53 29.13 3.31
C TRP A 89 -11.35 30.11 3.32
N GLU A 90 -11.63 31.41 3.20
CA GLU A 90 -10.62 32.47 3.26
C GLU A 90 -10.06 32.66 4.68
N GLU A 91 -10.89 32.57 5.71
CA GLU A 91 -10.48 32.68 7.12
C GLU A 91 -9.55 31.53 7.52
N THR A 92 -9.85 30.30 7.09
CA THR A 92 -9.07 29.09 7.38
C THR A 92 -7.85 28.91 6.46
N ALA A 93 -7.64 29.80 5.48
CA ALA A 93 -6.56 29.65 4.49
C ALA A 93 -5.16 29.58 5.13
N GLY A 94 -4.93 30.35 6.19
CA GLY A 94 -3.67 30.32 6.94
C GLY A 94 -3.45 29.01 7.71
N GLU A 95 -4.51 28.44 8.26
CA GLU A 95 -4.46 27.17 8.99
C GLU A 95 -4.21 26.00 8.04
N ARG A 96 -4.95 25.92 6.93
CA ARG A 96 -4.75 24.92 5.87
C ARG A 96 -3.35 24.97 5.28
N ALA A 97 -2.82 26.17 5.04
CA ALA A 97 -1.44 26.34 4.59
C ALA A 97 -0.42 25.82 5.62
N ALA A 98 -0.64 26.07 6.91
CA ALA A 98 0.24 25.59 7.98
C ALA A 98 0.14 24.07 8.18
N GLU A 99 -1.05 23.50 8.04
CA GLU A 99 -1.31 22.06 8.10
C GLU A 99 -0.58 21.32 6.97
N ARG A 100 -0.73 21.78 5.71
CA ARG A 100 -0.01 21.20 4.57
C ARG A 100 1.51 21.20 4.75
N VAL A 101 2.07 22.26 5.34
CA VAL A 101 3.52 22.31 5.63
C VAL A 101 3.90 21.23 6.65
N ARG A 102 3.13 21.09 7.74
CA ARG A 102 3.39 20.08 8.77
C ARG A 102 3.24 18.65 8.24
N GLU A 103 2.21 18.39 7.45
CA GLU A 103 1.99 17.08 6.82
C GLU A 103 3.12 16.73 5.85
N ALA A 104 3.52 17.68 5.00
CA ALA A 104 4.64 17.48 4.07
C ALA A 104 5.96 17.24 4.83
N GLU A 105 6.20 17.93 5.94
CA GLU A 105 7.36 17.67 6.82
C GLU A 105 7.30 16.28 7.45
N MET A 106 6.12 15.83 7.89
CA MET A 106 5.94 14.49 8.45
C MET A 106 6.21 13.40 7.40
N LEU A 107 5.62 13.52 6.20
CA LEU A 107 5.81 12.55 5.12
C LEU A 107 7.27 12.48 4.67
N ARG A 108 7.98 13.62 4.62
CA ARG A 108 9.42 13.66 4.32
C ARG A 108 10.25 12.84 5.30
N GLN A 109 9.86 12.75 6.57
CA GLN A 109 10.58 11.90 7.54
C GLN A 109 10.51 10.40 7.18
N PHE A 110 9.44 9.95 6.51
CA PHE A 110 9.28 8.56 6.07
C PHE A 110 10.03 8.24 4.78
N VAL A 111 10.16 9.20 3.86
CA VAL A 111 10.93 9.04 2.62
C VAL A 111 12.43 9.30 2.85
N GLY A 112 12.80 9.87 4.01
CA GLY A 112 14.19 10.17 4.37
C GLY A 112 14.71 11.43 3.68
N SER A 113 15.92 11.39 3.14
CA SER A 113 16.59 12.56 2.52
C SER A 113 16.13 12.88 1.09
N ILE A 114 15.00 12.33 0.65
CA ILE A 114 14.55 12.35 -0.74
C ILE A 114 13.60 13.53 -0.92
N ASP A 115 13.95 14.46 -1.81
CA ASP A 115 13.07 15.57 -2.17
C ASP A 115 12.01 15.09 -3.18
N PRO A 116 10.73 14.93 -2.78
CA PRO A 116 9.67 14.45 -3.67
C PRO A 116 9.38 15.40 -4.84
N SER A 117 9.80 16.66 -4.76
CA SER A 117 9.63 17.66 -5.82
C SER A 117 10.77 17.65 -6.85
N ASP A 118 11.86 16.95 -6.57
CA ASP A 118 12.96 16.75 -7.51
C ASP A 118 12.69 15.51 -8.37
N PRO A 119 12.49 15.65 -9.69
CA PRO A 119 12.30 14.50 -10.58
C PRO A 119 13.49 13.53 -10.57
N GLN A 120 14.67 13.94 -10.10
CA GLN A 120 15.83 13.05 -9.94
C GLN A 120 15.75 12.16 -8.70
N ALA A 121 14.98 12.54 -7.68
CA ALA A 121 14.91 11.81 -6.42
C ALA A 121 14.21 10.45 -6.59
N ALA A 122 13.19 10.38 -7.44
CA ALA A 122 12.55 9.12 -7.82
C ALA A 122 13.49 8.21 -8.62
N GLN A 123 14.33 8.80 -9.48
CA GLN A 123 15.36 8.05 -10.22
C GLN A 123 16.43 7.50 -9.27
N GLU A 124 16.79 8.25 -8.22
CA GLU A 124 17.74 7.77 -7.20
C GLU A 124 17.19 6.57 -6.43
N ILE A 125 15.89 6.56 -6.10
CA ILE A 125 15.22 5.39 -5.49
C ILE A 125 15.31 4.18 -6.41
N ALA A 126 14.96 4.36 -7.69
CA ALA A 126 15.04 3.28 -8.67
C ALA A 126 16.45 2.70 -8.75
N THR A 127 17.47 3.57 -8.87
CA THR A 127 18.87 3.17 -8.90
C THR A 127 19.31 2.49 -7.60
N ARG A 128 18.82 2.91 -6.43
CA ARG A 128 19.12 2.26 -5.15
C ARG A 128 18.50 0.87 -5.05
N LEU A 129 17.25 0.71 -5.49
CA LEU A 129 16.56 -0.59 -5.52
C LEU A 129 17.28 -1.55 -6.47
N GLU A 130 17.64 -1.12 -7.68
CA GLU A 130 18.37 -1.92 -8.68
C GLU A 130 19.76 -2.38 -8.22
N ARG A 131 20.35 -1.76 -7.19
CA ARG A 131 21.62 -2.22 -6.59
C ARG A 131 21.43 -3.47 -5.73
N GLN A 132 20.23 -3.70 -5.21
CA GLN A 132 19.93 -4.89 -4.41
C GLN A 132 19.71 -6.09 -5.33
N ARG A 133 20.28 -7.24 -4.94
CA ARG A 133 20.18 -8.46 -5.73
C ARG A 133 18.71 -8.86 -5.93
N GLY A 134 18.35 -9.10 -7.19
CA GLY A 134 17.05 -9.59 -7.60
C GLY A 134 16.15 -8.52 -8.22
N TRP A 135 16.40 -7.23 -8.00
CA TRP A 135 15.74 -6.16 -8.74
C TRP A 135 16.31 -6.09 -10.15
N GLU A 136 15.60 -6.67 -11.13
CA GLU A 136 16.02 -6.70 -12.54
C GLU A 136 15.64 -5.43 -13.30
N LYS A 137 14.56 -4.77 -12.87
CA LYS A 137 14.04 -3.52 -13.46
C LYS A 137 13.34 -2.71 -12.38
N VAL A 138 13.60 -1.40 -12.33
CA VAL A 138 12.80 -0.43 -11.56
C VAL A 138 12.61 0.84 -12.36
N GLU A 139 11.42 1.02 -12.93
CA GLU A 139 11.09 2.21 -13.74
C GLU A 139 10.07 3.10 -13.03
N TYR A 140 10.43 4.36 -12.81
CA TYR A 140 9.50 5.34 -12.24
C TYR A 140 8.40 5.71 -13.26
N ARG A 141 7.14 5.64 -12.84
CA ARG A 141 5.95 5.96 -13.64
C ARG A 141 5.27 7.29 -13.28
N GLY A 142 5.78 7.99 -12.26
CA GLY A 142 5.16 9.22 -11.74
C GLY A 142 4.37 8.97 -10.46
N ASP A 143 4.07 10.04 -9.71
CA ASP A 143 3.25 10.00 -8.47
C ASP A 143 3.63 8.88 -7.49
N GLY A 144 4.93 8.61 -7.30
CA GLY A 144 5.39 7.54 -6.38
C GLY A 144 5.16 6.10 -6.88
N LEU A 145 4.69 5.90 -8.11
CA LEU A 145 4.48 4.60 -8.74
C LEU A 145 5.75 4.11 -9.46
N PHE A 146 6.11 2.85 -9.24
CA PHE A 146 7.24 2.18 -9.88
C PHE A 146 6.75 0.91 -10.58
N ASP A 147 7.18 0.71 -11.83
CA ASP A 147 7.02 -0.54 -12.57
C ASP A 147 8.29 -1.37 -12.39
N VAL A 148 8.17 -2.52 -11.73
CA VAL A 148 9.30 -3.31 -11.27
C VAL A 148 9.26 -4.74 -11.77
N SER A 149 10.46 -5.31 -11.92
CA SER A 149 10.64 -6.76 -12.09
C SER A 149 11.66 -7.24 -11.08
N PHE A 150 11.25 -8.16 -10.21
CA PHE A 150 12.07 -8.75 -9.18
C PHE A 150 12.10 -10.26 -9.33
N VAL A 151 13.29 -10.85 -9.36
CA VAL A 151 13.50 -12.30 -9.43
C VAL A 151 14.60 -12.71 -8.47
N THR A 152 14.34 -13.71 -7.64
CA THR A 152 15.36 -14.33 -6.79
C THR A 152 15.19 -15.83 -6.74
N ALA A 153 16.28 -16.54 -6.51
CA ALA A 153 16.29 -17.97 -6.31
C ALA A 153 17.43 -18.37 -5.39
N GLY A 154 17.24 -19.45 -4.64
CA GLY A 154 18.23 -19.95 -3.69
C GLY A 154 17.72 -21.15 -2.92
N THR A 155 18.34 -21.40 -1.77
CA THR A 155 17.90 -22.40 -0.79
C THR A 155 17.33 -21.66 0.42
N LEU A 156 16.15 -22.08 0.88
CA LEU A 156 15.49 -21.54 2.07
C LEU A 156 16.23 -21.98 3.35
N THR A 157 17.32 -21.29 3.65
CA THR A 157 18.09 -21.48 4.90
C THR A 157 17.67 -20.49 5.99
N HIS A 158 17.00 -19.42 5.60
CA HIS A 158 16.48 -18.35 6.45
C HIS A 158 15.13 -17.90 5.89
N ASP A 159 14.35 -17.22 6.73
CA ASP A 159 13.10 -16.60 6.30
C ASP A 159 13.35 -15.61 5.16
N PHE A 160 12.37 -15.52 4.27
CA PHE A 160 12.40 -14.60 3.14
C PHE A 160 11.23 -13.64 3.23
N VAL A 161 11.50 -12.35 3.02
CA VAL A 161 10.49 -11.30 2.98
C VAL A 161 10.70 -10.47 1.72
N PHE A 162 9.61 -10.16 1.03
CA PHE A 162 9.59 -9.28 -0.12
C PHE A 162 8.52 -8.20 0.06
N PRO A 163 8.79 -6.93 -0.30
CA PRO A 163 10.11 -6.41 -0.66
C PRO A 163 10.98 -6.18 0.58
N THR A 164 12.30 -6.16 0.36
CA THR A 164 13.25 -5.54 1.29
C THR A 164 13.88 -4.34 0.59
N VAL A 165 13.97 -3.23 1.31
CA VAL A 165 14.49 -1.97 0.78
C VAL A 165 15.60 -1.47 1.69
N GLU A 166 16.82 -1.38 1.16
CA GLU A 166 17.98 -0.88 1.89
C GLU A 166 17.73 0.56 2.38
N GLY A 167 18.01 0.82 3.66
CA GLY A 167 17.82 2.14 4.26
C GLY A 167 16.38 2.50 4.63
N MET A 168 15.43 1.57 4.45
CA MET A 168 14.02 1.75 4.77
C MET A 168 13.53 0.68 5.76
N PRO A 169 13.99 0.72 7.02
CA PRO A 169 13.53 -0.22 8.05
C PRO A 169 12.05 0.04 8.34
N GLY A 170 11.19 -0.98 8.17
CA GLY A 170 9.75 -0.89 8.44
C GLY A 170 8.85 -0.85 7.19
N ALA A 171 9.40 -1.01 5.98
CA ALA A 171 8.57 -1.32 4.82
C ALA A 171 7.75 -2.59 5.07
N ASN A 172 6.45 -2.54 4.77
CA ASN A 172 5.56 -3.66 4.96
C ASN A 172 5.86 -4.79 3.95
N ALA A 173 5.69 -6.03 4.40
CA ALA A 173 5.88 -7.20 3.56
C ALA A 173 4.70 -7.39 2.59
N PHE A 174 5.00 -7.68 1.34
CA PHE A 174 4.02 -8.17 0.37
C PHE A 174 3.89 -9.69 0.47
N VAL A 175 5.02 -10.38 0.58
CA VAL A 175 5.12 -11.82 0.77
C VAL A 175 6.16 -12.09 1.85
N SER A 176 5.83 -12.99 2.76
CA SER A 176 6.75 -13.55 3.74
C SER A 176 6.72 -15.07 3.67
N ILE A 177 7.90 -15.68 3.77
CA ILE A 177 8.14 -17.12 3.76
C ILE A 177 8.88 -17.41 5.06
N ASN A 178 8.19 -18.08 5.99
CA ASN A 178 8.70 -18.39 7.31
C ASN A 178 8.96 -19.90 7.40
N LEU A 179 10.20 -20.25 7.68
CA LEU A 179 10.63 -21.64 7.91
C LEU A 179 10.18 -22.08 9.31
N ARG A 180 9.78 -23.34 9.43
CA ARG A 180 9.39 -23.96 10.70
C ARG A 180 10.19 -25.23 10.92
N ASP A 181 10.37 -25.55 12.20
CA ASP A 181 10.91 -26.85 12.60
C ASP A 181 10.09 -27.99 11.97
N GLY A 182 10.78 -29.02 11.49
CA GLY A 182 10.13 -30.16 10.83
C GLY A 182 10.00 -30.05 9.31
N GLY A 183 10.68 -29.10 8.66
CA GLY A 183 10.68 -28.99 7.19
C GLY A 183 9.40 -28.37 6.62
N GLU A 184 8.70 -27.56 7.42
CA GLU A 184 7.50 -26.85 6.98
C GLU A 184 7.82 -25.40 6.63
N VAL A 185 7.11 -24.87 5.64
CA VAL A 185 7.21 -23.49 5.19
C VAL A 185 5.82 -22.86 5.20
N ARG A 186 5.69 -21.77 5.95
CA ARG A 186 4.51 -20.92 5.94
C ARG A 186 4.72 -19.75 4.98
N VAL A 187 3.80 -19.58 4.05
CA VAL A 187 3.74 -18.43 3.16
C VAL A 187 2.56 -17.56 3.56
N ASP A 188 2.81 -16.28 3.81
CA ASP A 188 1.78 -15.26 4.04
C ASP A 188 2.00 -14.10 3.06
N ALA A 189 0.94 -13.66 2.38
CA ALA A 189 1.01 -12.51 1.48
C ALA A 189 0.06 -11.37 1.93
N PRO A 190 0.37 -10.66 3.03
CA PRO A 190 -0.56 -9.73 3.67
C PRO A 190 -0.93 -8.53 2.78
N ALA A 191 -0.01 -8.02 1.95
CA ALA A 191 -0.32 -6.90 1.06
C ALA A 191 -1.18 -7.28 -0.15
N PHE A 192 -1.49 -8.57 -0.36
CA PHE A 192 -2.33 -9.06 -1.47
C PHE A 192 -3.81 -9.24 -1.06
N ALA A 193 -4.23 -8.67 0.07
CA ALA A 193 -5.63 -8.54 0.43
C ALA A 193 -6.15 -7.13 0.10
N ALA A 194 -7.36 -7.04 -0.41
CA ALA A 194 -8.07 -5.78 -0.48
C ALA A 194 -8.56 -5.42 0.93
N GLY A 195 -7.81 -4.55 1.61
CA GLY A 195 -8.32 -3.60 2.60
C GLY A 195 -9.24 -4.12 3.71
N LYS A 196 -9.13 -5.38 4.12
CA LYS A 196 -9.67 -5.87 5.39
C LYS A 196 -8.54 -6.44 6.22
N GLU A 197 -7.72 -5.54 6.74
CA GLU A 197 -7.35 -5.76 8.14
C GLU A 197 -8.66 -5.83 8.92
N GLU A 198 -8.86 -6.91 9.69
CA GLU A 198 -9.80 -6.94 10.80
C GLU A 198 -9.76 -5.58 11.52
N PRO A 199 -10.90 -5.05 11.99
CA PRO A 199 -10.93 -3.77 12.68
C PRO A 199 -10.14 -3.88 13.98
N SER A 200 -8.82 -3.71 13.89
CA SER A 200 -8.06 -2.98 14.89
C SER A 200 -8.61 -1.57 14.82
N TRP A 201 -9.23 -1.11 15.91
CA TRP A 201 -9.91 0.18 16.04
C TRP A 201 -8.95 1.40 15.97
N GLY A 202 -7.88 1.33 15.15
CA GLY A 202 -6.83 2.35 15.08
C GLY A 202 -6.38 2.73 13.67
N THR A 203 -6.20 1.77 12.75
CA THR A 203 -5.52 2.03 11.44
C THR A 203 -6.48 2.14 10.26
N ALA A 204 -7.42 1.20 10.11
CA ALA A 204 -8.42 1.22 9.04
C ALA A 204 -9.38 2.43 9.16
N SER A 205 -9.68 2.85 10.39
CA SER A 205 -10.46 4.06 10.64
C SER A 205 -9.72 5.33 10.24
N PHE A 206 -8.39 5.35 10.30
CA PHE A 206 -7.58 6.49 9.87
C PHE A 206 -7.38 6.54 8.36
N ALA A 207 -7.15 5.39 7.71
CA ALA A 207 -7.07 5.34 6.24
C ALA A 207 -8.42 5.63 5.58
N ALA A 208 -9.52 5.11 6.14
CA ALA A 208 -10.86 5.43 5.68
C ALA A 208 -11.23 6.90 5.99
N LEU A 209 -10.88 7.43 7.17
CA LEU A 209 -11.13 8.83 7.51
C LEU A 209 -10.23 9.78 6.70
N ALA A 210 -9.00 9.41 6.39
CA ALA A 210 -8.10 10.20 5.53
C ALA A 210 -8.52 10.11 4.06
N ALA A 211 -9.04 8.97 3.60
CA ALA A 211 -9.61 8.84 2.26
C ALA A 211 -10.94 9.60 2.13
N MET A 212 -11.76 9.63 3.19
CA MET A 212 -12.99 10.45 3.23
C MET A 212 -12.65 11.94 3.33
N ALA A 213 -11.73 12.35 4.21
CA ALA A 213 -11.28 13.73 4.32
C ALA A 213 -10.62 14.23 3.02
N GLN A 214 -9.82 13.41 2.34
CA GLN A 214 -9.25 13.78 1.04
C GLN A 214 -10.27 13.77 -0.12
N ALA A 215 -11.27 12.87 -0.09
CA ALA A 215 -12.35 12.89 -1.06
C ALA A 215 -13.27 14.12 -0.86
N GLU A 216 -13.46 14.57 0.37
CA GLU A 216 -14.17 15.81 0.71
C GLU A 216 -13.35 17.07 0.37
N GLU A 217 -12.02 17.05 0.46
CA GLU A 217 -11.19 18.25 0.25
C GLU A 217 -10.77 18.49 -1.22
N SER A 218 -10.63 17.43 -2.04
CA SER A 218 -10.05 17.55 -3.38
C SER A 218 -11.01 17.34 -4.56
N GLY A 219 -12.25 16.88 -4.32
CA GLY A 219 -13.21 16.53 -5.39
C GLY A 219 -12.75 15.41 -6.35
N GLU A 220 -11.54 14.88 -6.15
CA GLU A 220 -10.94 13.79 -6.90
C GLU A 220 -10.69 12.63 -5.92
N ALA A 221 -11.28 11.46 -6.18
CA ALA A 221 -11.03 10.30 -5.33
C ALA A 221 -9.51 10.05 -5.28
N PRO A 222 -8.88 9.95 -4.09
CA PRO A 222 -7.47 9.62 -4.00
C PRO A 222 -7.23 8.37 -4.84
N ARG A 223 -6.21 8.40 -5.72
CA ARG A 223 -5.81 7.21 -6.49
C ARG A 223 -5.18 6.23 -5.52
N ILE A 224 -6.03 5.52 -4.77
CA ILE A 224 -5.61 4.40 -3.95
C ILE A 224 -5.31 3.29 -4.94
N VAL A 225 -4.03 3.01 -5.16
CA VAL A 225 -3.62 1.87 -5.95
C VAL A 225 -4.00 0.61 -5.17
N VAL A 226 -5.11 0.00 -5.59
CA VAL A 226 -5.60 -1.26 -5.02
C VAL A 226 -4.83 -2.42 -5.64
N PRO A 227 -4.29 -3.35 -4.82
CA PRO A 227 -3.63 -4.54 -5.34
C PRO A 227 -4.53 -5.32 -6.30
N GLN A 228 -4.07 -5.52 -7.53
CA GLN A 228 -4.82 -6.19 -8.58
C GLN A 228 -3.88 -7.11 -9.37
N GLY A 229 -4.13 -8.41 -9.35
CA GLY A 229 -3.15 -9.31 -9.95
C GLY A 229 -3.37 -10.77 -9.70
N THR A 230 -2.31 -11.54 -9.85
CA THR A 230 -2.31 -12.96 -9.50
C THR A 230 -1.10 -13.31 -8.66
N PHE A 231 -1.34 -14.02 -7.56
CA PHE A 231 -0.28 -14.67 -6.80
C PHE A 231 -0.41 -16.18 -6.98
N THR A 232 0.68 -16.85 -7.34
CA THR A 232 0.72 -18.30 -7.55
C THR A 232 1.85 -18.92 -6.75
N ILE A 233 1.56 -20.00 -6.02
CA ILE A 233 2.57 -20.88 -5.46
C ILE A 233 2.59 -22.17 -6.28
N VAL A 234 3.77 -22.57 -6.76
CA VAL A 234 4.03 -23.85 -7.40
C VAL A 234 4.90 -24.68 -6.47
N THR A 235 4.52 -25.91 -6.18
CA THR A 235 5.31 -26.78 -5.29
C THR A 235 5.15 -28.26 -5.61
N ASP A 236 6.24 -29.01 -5.46
CA ASP A 236 6.25 -30.48 -5.40
C ASP A 236 6.19 -31.01 -3.94
N GLY A 237 6.25 -30.11 -2.96
CA GLY A 237 6.04 -30.42 -1.54
C GLY A 237 4.57 -30.67 -1.21
N ARG A 238 4.34 -31.24 -0.04
CA ARG A 238 2.99 -31.60 0.41
C ARG A 238 2.28 -30.38 0.99
N ILE A 239 1.16 -30.00 0.37
CA ILE A 239 0.33 -28.88 0.84
C ILE A 239 -0.44 -29.32 2.09
N LEU A 240 -0.12 -28.72 3.25
CA LEU A 240 -0.78 -29.00 4.53
C LEU A 240 -2.02 -28.14 4.75
N ALA A 241 -1.94 -26.85 4.37
CA ALA A 241 -3.05 -25.91 4.46
C ALA A 241 -2.92 -24.82 3.39
N ASN A 242 -4.05 -24.27 2.94
CA ASN A 242 -4.11 -23.10 2.08
C ASN A 242 -5.51 -22.47 2.13
N ASN A 243 -5.65 -21.23 1.66
CA ASN A 243 -6.93 -20.55 1.51
C ASN A 243 -7.26 -20.20 0.04
N THR A 244 -6.92 -21.06 -0.93
CA THR A 244 -7.43 -20.88 -2.29
C THR A 244 -8.90 -21.29 -2.36
N ASP A 245 -9.69 -20.58 -3.16
CA ASP A 245 -11.11 -20.94 -3.38
C ASP A 245 -11.23 -22.23 -4.19
N GLU A 246 -10.28 -22.46 -5.09
CA GLU A 246 -10.28 -23.54 -6.08
C GLU A 246 -9.50 -24.79 -5.63
N GLY A 247 -8.85 -24.73 -4.47
CA GLY A 247 -7.91 -25.74 -3.99
C GLY A 247 -6.63 -25.87 -4.84
N PRO A 248 -5.78 -26.86 -4.56
CA PRO A 248 -4.62 -27.19 -5.38
C PRO A 248 -5.02 -27.73 -6.76
N LYS A 249 -4.33 -27.29 -7.82
CA LYS A 249 -4.47 -27.83 -9.18
C LYS A 249 -3.19 -28.55 -9.62
N PRO A 250 -3.25 -29.55 -10.52
CA PRO A 250 -2.06 -30.18 -11.07
C PRO A 250 -1.17 -29.18 -11.82
N HIS A 251 0.15 -29.31 -11.66
CA HIS A 251 1.15 -28.51 -12.38
C HIS A 251 2.31 -29.41 -12.83
N ALA A 252 3.04 -29.03 -13.88
CA ALA A 252 4.15 -29.83 -14.40
C ALA A 252 5.28 -30.07 -13.37
N ARG A 253 5.35 -29.23 -12.34
CA ARG A 253 6.30 -29.31 -11.22
C ARG A 253 5.64 -29.71 -9.89
N GLY A 254 4.51 -30.43 -9.94
CA GLY A 254 3.77 -30.86 -8.76
C GLY A 254 2.36 -30.28 -8.74
N GLN A 255 2.12 -29.30 -7.88
CA GLN A 255 0.82 -28.67 -7.66
C GLN A 255 0.95 -27.15 -7.74
N SER A 256 -0.16 -26.48 -8.07
CA SER A 256 -0.26 -25.02 -8.02
C SER A 256 -1.43 -24.56 -7.15
N LEU A 257 -1.17 -23.50 -6.39
CA LEU A 257 -2.15 -22.73 -5.64
C LEU A 257 -2.19 -21.34 -6.27
N ARG A 258 -3.34 -20.93 -6.79
CA ARG A 258 -3.49 -19.63 -7.46
C ARG A 258 -4.56 -18.80 -6.78
N TRP A 259 -4.21 -17.54 -6.51
CA TRP A 259 -5.12 -16.52 -6.03
C TRP A 259 -5.24 -15.41 -7.07
N ASN A 260 -6.47 -15.04 -7.39
CA ASN A 260 -6.77 -13.78 -8.09
C ASN A 260 -6.90 -12.69 -7.03
N VAL A 261 -6.01 -11.71 -7.08
CA VAL A 261 -5.94 -10.58 -6.16
C VAL A 261 -6.68 -9.41 -6.79
N GLY A 262 -7.50 -8.74 -6.00
CA GLY A 262 -8.35 -7.65 -6.46
C GLY A 262 -9.34 -7.24 -5.37
N PRO A 263 -10.22 -6.26 -5.65
CA PRO A 263 -11.14 -5.66 -4.67
C PRO A 263 -12.04 -6.66 -3.92
N SER A 264 -12.35 -7.81 -4.53
CA SER A 264 -13.19 -8.84 -3.93
C SER A 264 -12.46 -9.76 -2.94
N LYS A 265 -11.12 -9.79 -2.95
CA LYS A 265 -10.32 -10.69 -2.11
C LYS A 265 -10.08 -10.07 -0.73
N GLN A 266 -10.88 -10.49 0.24
CA GLN A 266 -10.82 -9.98 1.62
C GLN A 266 -9.75 -10.64 2.49
N GLN A 267 -9.37 -11.88 2.18
CA GLN A 267 -8.35 -12.61 2.94
C GLN A 267 -7.03 -12.70 2.18
N PRO A 268 -5.90 -12.36 2.82
CA PRO A 268 -4.60 -12.45 2.18
C PRO A 268 -4.27 -13.91 1.85
N PRO A 269 -3.61 -14.20 0.71
CA PRO A 269 -3.13 -15.52 0.39
C PRO A 269 -2.26 -16.11 1.51
N THR A 270 -2.57 -17.35 1.89
CA THR A 270 -1.77 -18.11 2.86
C THR A 270 -1.63 -19.55 2.42
N ALA A 271 -0.47 -20.15 2.70
CA ALA A 271 -0.23 -21.57 2.52
C ALA A 271 0.75 -22.11 3.55
N LEU A 272 0.62 -23.39 3.86
CA LEU A 272 1.57 -24.17 4.63
C LEU A 272 1.97 -25.40 3.79
N VAL A 273 3.25 -25.54 3.52
CA VAL A 273 3.83 -26.60 2.67
C VAL A 273 4.88 -27.35 3.47
N ALA A 274 4.89 -28.68 3.38
CA ALA A 274 5.95 -29.53 3.94
C ALA A 274 6.91 -30.02 2.84
N PHE A 275 8.20 -30.05 3.18
CA PHE A 275 9.28 -30.64 2.39
C PHE A 275 9.62 -32.01 3.02
N ASP A 276 8.82 -33.03 2.71
CA ASP A 276 8.99 -34.40 3.23
C ASP A 276 9.17 -35.45 2.14
#